data_AF-A0A399YCA1-F1
#
_entry.id   AF-A0A399YCA1-F1
#
_cell.length_a   1.000
_cell.length_b   1.000
_cell.length_c   1.000
_cell.angle_alpha   90.00
_cell.angle_beta   90.00
_cell.angle_gamma   90.00
#
_symmetry.space_group_name_H-M   'P 1'
#
loop_
_entity.id
_entity.type
_entity.pdbx_description
1 polymer ?
#
loop_
_entity_poly.entity_id
_entity_poly.type
_entity_poly.pdbx_seq_one_letter_code
_entity_poly.pdbx_strand_id
1 'polypeptide(L)'
;MEQSPGGPRWTSLRAGPRQPRAPTLAASSGHAPRGAPGPARNHDCVSCSHVRAAARPRARSRTGRTPRTVPWRLTPRSPAFGPPLHALATACAEAAHALRDVVGLPPDERAAPLRRLQDLERDGSDLRRRLLILVDDTFVTPVDRRDLVAVVRALDACLDRTELAGDLVARARLPQGSGALVGHVDVLVLLGDRVTADAGLLLRPHEVSPLVAEIHRLRGVADRHYREVVTALVTGDDPAALAQTVVLDRLDAAVDGYGQLAAALEAAARTGF
;
A
#
# COMPACT_ATOMS: atom_id res chain seq x y z
N MET A 1 15.64 47.70 41.55
CA MET A 1 14.78 46.97 42.49
C MET A 1 13.47 46.72 41.77
N GLU A 2 13.04 45.45 41.72
CA GLU A 2 11.68 44.98 41.37
C GLU A 2 11.22 45.16 39.90
N GLN A 3 10.53 44.23 39.25
CA GLN A 3 10.09 42.86 39.54
C GLN A 3 9.78 42.19 38.19
N SER A 4 10.08 40.89 38.07
CA SER A 4 9.88 40.07 36.87
C SER A 4 8.61 39.22 37.04
N PRO A 5 7.71 39.11 36.03
CA PRO A 5 6.53 38.27 36.15
C PRO A 5 6.83 36.85 35.63
N GLY A 6 6.61 35.87 36.51
CA GLY A 6 6.77 34.45 36.21
C GLY A 6 5.53 33.79 35.61
N GLY A 7 5.76 32.73 34.84
CA GLY A 7 4.80 31.68 34.49
C GLY A 7 5.30 30.80 33.33
N PRO A 8 4.77 29.58 33.10
CA PRO A 8 4.16 28.62 34.03
C PRO A 8 5.00 27.33 34.19
N ARG A 9 4.74 26.59 35.27
CA ARG A 9 5.37 25.30 35.61
C ARG A 9 4.73 24.17 34.79
N TRP A 10 5.55 23.39 34.07
CA TRP A 10 5.13 22.16 33.42
C TRP A 10 5.10 21.01 34.43
N THR A 11 3.91 20.58 34.81
CA THR A 11 3.70 19.36 35.60
C THR A 11 3.71 18.15 34.67
N SER A 12 4.59 17.19 34.93
CA SER A 12 4.74 15.95 34.16
C SER A 12 3.51 15.04 34.31
N LEU A 13 2.91 14.67 33.19
CA LEU A 13 1.91 13.61 33.11
C LEU A 13 2.58 12.26 33.38
N ARG A 14 2.14 11.59 34.46
CA ARG A 14 2.56 10.22 34.80
C ARG A 14 1.89 9.23 33.84
N ALA A 15 2.71 8.35 33.26
CA ALA A 15 2.27 7.21 32.47
C ALA A 15 1.47 6.20 33.33
N GLY A 16 0.27 5.84 32.87
CA GLY A 16 -0.53 4.75 33.43
C GLY A 16 -0.03 3.35 33.00
N PRO A 17 -0.36 2.29 33.75
CA PRO A 17 0.22 0.96 33.54
C PRO A 17 -0.40 0.22 32.34
N ARG A 18 0.47 -0.52 31.62
CA ARG A 18 0.13 -1.41 30.50
C ARG A 18 -0.58 -2.67 31.00
N GLN A 19 -1.71 -3.05 30.39
CA GLN A 19 -2.36 -4.33 30.65
C GLN A 19 -1.74 -5.48 29.84
N PRO A 20 -1.64 -6.71 30.39
CA PRO A 20 -1.09 -7.87 29.70
C PRO A 20 -2.13 -8.60 28.82
N ARG A 21 -1.64 -9.19 27.72
CA ARG A 21 -2.37 -10.03 26.76
C ARG A 21 -2.70 -11.41 27.34
N ALA A 22 -3.87 -11.97 26.98
CA ALA A 22 -4.24 -13.36 27.25
C ALA A 22 -3.97 -14.27 26.03
N PRO A 23 -3.66 -15.57 26.23
CA PRO A 23 -3.18 -16.47 25.19
C PRO A 23 -4.25 -17.35 24.52
N THR A 24 -3.77 -17.95 23.43
CA THR A 24 -4.28 -18.88 22.42
C THR A 24 -5.07 -20.10 22.95
N LEU A 25 -6.04 -20.56 22.15
CA LEU A 25 -6.55 -21.94 22.19
C LEU A 25 -6.43 -22.61 20.81
N ALA A 26 -5.69 -23.71 20.79
CA ALA A 26 -5.61 -24.69 19.72
C ALA A 26 -6.40 -25.94 20.14
N ALA A 27 -7.16 -26.52 19.21
CA ALA A 27 -7.69 -27.89 19.21
C ALA A 27 -8.37 -28.10 17.84
N SER A 28 -8.41 -29.26 17.20
CA SER A 28 -7.78 -30.56 17.39
C SER A 28 -8.15 -31.38 16.15
N SER A 29 -7.24 -32.26 15.75
CA SER A 29 -7.39 -33.29 14.72
C SER A 29 -8.52 -34.29 14.99
N GLY A 30 -9.21 -34.74 13.93
CA GLY A 30 -10.05 -35.93 13.94
C GLY A 30 -9.78 -36.80 12.70
N HIS A 31 -9.18 -37.97 12.91
CA HIS A 31 -9.05 -39.09 11.95
C HIS A 31 -10.02 -40.21 12.34
N ALA A 32 -10.66 -40.85 11.37
CA ALA A 32 -11.33 -42.16 11.51
C ALA A 32 -11.46 -42.84 10.10
N PRO A 33 -11.77 -44.15 9.98
CA PRO A 33 -10.75 -45.14 9.67
C PRO A 33 -11.05 -46.06 8.46
N ARG A 34 -10.12 -46.99 8.24
CA ARG A 34 -10.00 -48.02 7.20
C ARG A 34 -11.11 -49.08 7.25
N GLY A 35 -11.52 -49.56 6.07
CA GLY A 35 -12.23 -50.83 5.86
C GLY A 35 -11.53 -51.66 4.78
N ALA A 36 -11.42 -52.97 5.00
CA ALA A 36 -10.88 -54.00 4.10
C ALA A 36 -11.84 -55.22 4.14
N PRO A 37 -11.57 -56.36 3.48
CA PRO A 37 -11.87 -56.65 2.06
C PRO A 37 -12.60 -58.01 1.83
N GLY A 38 -12.91 -58.35 0.57
CA GLY A 38 -13.32 -59.70 0.11
C GLY A 38 -14.25 -59.66 -1.12
N PRO A 39 -14.38 -60.72 -1.96
CA PRO A 39 -14.26 -62.13 -1.57
C PRO A 39 -13.49 -63.08 -2.54
N ALA A 40 -13.45 -64.33 -2.07
CA ALA A 40 -12.81 -65.55 -2.56
C ALA A 40 -13.20 -66.05 -3.96
N ARG A 41 -12.33 -66.89 -4.56
CA ARG A 41 -12.73 -68.00 -5.45
C ARG A 41 -11.79 -69.21 -5.33
N ASN A 42 -12.44 -70.32 -4.96
CA ASN A 42 -12.28 -71.74 -5.22
C ASN A 42 -10.93 -72.36 -5.64
N HIS A 43 -10.63 -73.41 -4.87
CA HIS A 43 -9.85 -74.58 -5.25
C HIS A 43 -10.50 -75.32 -6.43
N ASP A 44 -9.66 -75.85 -7.33
CA ASP A 44 -9.78 -77.23 -7.81
C ASP A 44 -8.41 -77.72 -8.31
N CYS A 45 -7.97 -78.81 -7.70
CA CYS A 45 -6.85 -79.65 -8.13
C CYS A 45 -7.40 -80.74 -9.06
N VAL A 46 -6.56 -81.23 -9.98
CA VAL A 46 -6.17 -82.66 -10.09
C VAL A 46 -5.44 -82.94 -11.43
N SER A 47 -4.31 -83.67 -11.31
CA SER A 47 -3.71 -84.59 -12.31
C SER A 47 -3.05 -84.00 -13.57
N CYS A 48 -1.92 -84.46 -14.09
CA CYS A 48 -0.84 -85.35 -13.67
C CYS A 48 0.27 -85.23 -14.75
N SER A 49 1.53 -85.30 -14.32
CA SER A 49 2.70 -85.85 -15.02
C SER A 49 2.93 -85.55 -16.52
N HIS A 50 3.97 -84.75 -16.83
CA HIS A 50 5.01 -85.13 -17.81
C HIS A 50 6.32 -84.30 -17.62
N VAL A 51 7.37 -85.02 -17.21
CA VAL A 51 8.77 -85.00 -17.66
C VAL A 51 9.51 -83.67 -17.93
N ARG A 52 10.50 -83.42 -17.05
CA ARG A 52 11.87 -82.86 -17.22
C ARG A 52 12.15 -81.89 -18.39
N ALA A 53 12.59 -80.68 -18.02
CA ALA A 53 13.76 -80.02 -18.62
C ALA A 53 14.35 -79.00 -17.64
N ALA A 54 15.61 -79.20 -17.25
CA ALA A 54 16.40 -78.22 -16.50
C ALA A 54 16.79 -77.08 -17.44
N ALA A 55 16.37 -75.85 -17.14
CA ALA A 55 16.75 -74.66 -17.89
C ALA A 55 17.10 -73.49 -16.95
N ARG A 56 18.41 -73.32 -16.76
CA ARG A 56 19.22 -72.10 -16.50
C ARG A 56 18.76 -71.10 -15.42
N PRO A 57 19.66 -70.62 -14.54
CA PRO A 57 19.32 -69.61 -13.55
C PRO A 57 18.94 -68.29 -14.25
N ARG A 58 17.72 -67.82 -13.99
CA ARG A 58 17.26 -66.48 -14.39
C ARG A 58 18.13 -65.45 -13.66
N ALA A 59 18.89 -64.67 -14.42
CA ALA A 59 19.50 -63.44 -13.92
C ALA A 59 18.38 -62.56 -13.36
N ARG A 60 18.35 -62.37 -12.04
CA ARG A 60 17.50 -61.38 -11.39
C ARG A 60 18.00 -60.02 -11.85
N SER A 61 17.31 -59.40 -12.80
CA SER A 61 17.48 -57.98 -13.09
C SER A 61 17.14 -57.21 -11.82
N ARG A 62 18.16 -56.74 -11.09
CA ARG A 62 18.00 -55.68 -10.09
C ARG A 62 17.49 -54.48 -10.87
N THR A 63 16.17 -54.29 -10.92
CA THR A 63 15.59 -53.02 -11.33
C THR A 63 16.03 -52.00 -10.29
N GLY A 64 17.13 -51.30 -10.57
CA GLY A 64 17.55 -50.15 -9.80
C GLY A 64 16.41 -49.16 -9.84
N ARG A 65 15.72 -48.99 -8.72
CA ARG A 65 14.79 -47.89 -8.53
C ARG A 65 15.66 -46.64 -8.50
N THR A 66 15.74 -45.95 -9.63
CA THR A 66 16.42 -44.65 -9.71
C THR A 66 15.74 -43.72 -8.71
N PRO A 67 16.49 -43.00 -7.85
CA PRO A 67 15.88 -42.03 -6.96
C PRO A 67 15.19 -40.97 -7.83
N ARG A 68 13.88 -40.81 -7.65
CA ARG A 68 13.13 -39.72 -8.26
C ARG A 68 13.72 -38.42 -7.73
N THR A 69 14.47 -37.73 -8.57
CA THR A 69 14.81 -36.32 -8.35
C THR A 69 13.49 -35.55 -8.45
N VAL A 70 12.96 -35.13 -7.30
CA VAL A 70 11.94 -34.07 -7.29
C VAL A 70 12.68 -32.78 -7.63
N PRO A 71 12.38 -32.12 -8.76
CA PRO A 71 12.99 -30.81 -9.01
C PRO A 71 12.44 -29.87 -7.94
N TRP A 72 13.31 -29.44 -7.04
CA TRP A 72 13.02 -28.34 -6.14
C TRP A 72 12.78 -27.10 -7.00
N ARG A 73 11.51 -26.80 -7.31
CA ARG A 73 11.13 -25.49 -7.83
C ARG A 73 11.27 -24.49 -6.68
N LEU A 74 12.49 -24.02 -6.48
CA LEU A 74 12.81 -22.82 -5.70
C LEU A 74 12.56 -21.58 -6.56
N THR A 75 11.41 -21.50 -7.21
CA THR A 75 10.90 -20.23 -7.71
C THR A 75 9.80 -19.85 -6.74
N PRO A 76 10.09 -19.01 -5.72
CA PRO A 76 9.02 -18.36 -4.99
C PRO A 76 8.13 -17.73 -6.06
N ARG A 77 6.82 -18.07 -6.08
CA ARG A 77 5.88 -17.21 -6.80
C ARG A 77 6.03 -15.87 -6.11
N SER A 78 6.58 -14.87 -6.79
CA SER A 78 6.69 -13.53 -6.21
C SER A 78 5.32 -13.18 -5.63
N PRO A 79 5.24 -12.79 -4.35
CA PRO A 79 4.00 -12.28 -3.83
C PRO A 79 3.57 -11.11 -4.71
N ALA A 80 2.27 -11.04 -5.02
CA ALA A 80 1.75 -10.05 -5.95
C ALA A 80 1.72 -8.66 -5.26
N PHE A 81 2.87 -7.98 -5.20
CA PHE A 81 2.98 -6.58 -4.74
C PHE A 81 2.22 -5.61 -5.66
N GLY A 82 2.12 -5.94 -6.95
CA GLY A 82 1.53 -5.08 -7.98
C GLY A 82 0.08 -4.67 -7.69
N PRO A 83 -0.87 -5.62 -7.52
CA PRO A 83 -2.26 -5.28 -7.24
C PRO A 83 -2.47 -4.38 -6.00
N PRO A 84 -1.92 -4.68 -4.80
CA PRO A 84 -2.10 -3.80 -3.65
C PRO A 84 -1.40 -2.44 -3.79
N LEU A 85 -0.25 -2.35 -4.47
CA LEU A 85 0.39 -1.06 -4.78
C LEU A 85 -0.47 -0.23 -5.73
N HIS A 86 -1.01 -0.85 -6.77
CA HIS A 86 -1.90 -0.18 -7.71
C HIS A 86 -3.18 0.29 -7.02
N ALA A 87 -3.74 -0.52 -6.11
CA ALA A 87 -4.89 -0.12 -5.31
C ALA A 87 -4.58 1.09 -4.42
N LEU A 88 -3.40 1.13 -3.78
CA LEU A 88 -2.98 2.29 -2.97
C LEU A 88 -2.78 3.54 -3.84
N ALA A 89 -2.16 3.42 -5.02
CA ALA A 89 -2.04 4.51 -5.98
C ALA A 89 -3.42 5.03 -6.45
N THR A 90 -4.35 4.10 -6.74
CA THR A 90 -5.72 4.42 -7.13
C THR A 90 -6.46 5.18 -6.02
N ALA A 91 -6.27 4.78 -4.77
CA ALA A 91 -6.83 5.49 -3.62
C ALA A 91 -6.35 6.95 -3.54
N CYS A 92 -5.07 7.24 -3.86
CA CYS A 92 -4.58 8.61 -3.95
C CYS A 92 -5.29 9.43 -5.03
N ALA A 93 -5.53 8.84 -6.21
CA ALA A 93 -6.28 9.51 -7.29
C ALA A 93 -7.73 9.77 -6.88
N GLU A 94 -8.43 8.75 -6.39
CA GLU A 94 -9.82 8.89 -5.93
C GLU A 94 -9.97 9.89 -4.79
N ALA A 95 -8.99 9.96 -3.89
CA ALA A 95 -8.95 10.94 -2.82
C ALA A 95 -8.79 12.36 -3.35
N ALA A 96 -7.93 12.57 -4.36
CA ALA A 96 -7.78 13.88 -5.00
C ALA A 96 -9.08 14.31 -5.70
N HIS A 97 -9.79 13.39 -6.37
CA HIS A 97 -11.11 13.67 -6.95
C HIS A 97 -12.16 13.99 -5.88
N ALA A 98 -12.22 13.22 -4.79
CA ALA A 98 -13.14 13.50 -3.69
C ALA A 98 -12.83 14.85 -3.01
N LEU A 99 -11.56 15.21 -2.86
CA LEU A 99 -11.13 16.52 -2.37
C LEU A 99 -11.59 17.65 -3.31
N ARG A 100 -11.53 17.44 -4.62
CA ARG A 100 -12.06 18.38 -5.62
C ARG A 100 -13.56 18.62 -5.41
N ASP A 101 -14.32 17.58 -5.16
CA ASP A 101 -15.75 17.69 -4.83
C ASP A 101 -15.96 18.44 -3.51
N VAL A 102 -15.17 18.15 -2.47
CA VAL A 102 -15.23 18.87 -1.19
C VAL A 102 -14.98 20.38 -1.38
N VAL A 103 -14.00 20.77 -2.19
CA VAL A 103 -13.70 22.19 -2.43
C VAL A 103 -14.74 22.86 -3.34
N GLY A 104 -15.29 22.14 -4.32
CA GLY A 104 -16.24 22.68 -5.29
C GLY A 104 -17.68 22.84 -4.76
N LEU A 105 -18.08 22.05 -3.77
CA LEU A 105 -19.42 22.09 -3.21
C LEU A 105 -19.60 23.16 -2.12
N PRO A 106 -20.84 23.66 -1.92
CA PRO A 106 -21.16 24.51 -0.79
C PRO A 106 -21.02 23.73 0.53
N PRO A 107 -20.73 24.39 1.67
CA PRO A 107 -20.44 23.74 2.94
C PRO A 107 -21.44 22.65 3.37
N ASP A 108 -22.74 22.87 3.11
CA ASP A 108 -23.81 21.95 3.51
C ASP A 108 -23.86 20.66 2.69
N GLU A 109 -23.23 20.65 1.51
CA GLU A 109 -23.19 19.49 0.59
C GLU A 109 -21.88 18.71 0.67
N ARG A 110 -20.87 19.20 1.41
CA ARG A 110 -19.54 18.57 1.52
C ARG A 110 -19.53 17.26 2.31
N ALA A 111 -20.59 16.97 3.07
CA ALA A 111 -20.60 15.84 4.00
C ALA A 111 -20.43 14.48 3.31
N ALA A 112 -21.00 14.29 2.11
CA ALA A 112 -20.87 13.05 1.36
C ALA A 112 -19.45 12.83 0.79
N PRO A 113 -18.86 13.76 0.00
CA PRO A 113 -17.52 13.58 -0.53
C PRO A 113 -16.44 13.56 0.56
N LEU A 114 -16.63 14.29 1.68
CA LEU A 114 -15.71 14.20 2.82
C LEU A 114 -15.70 12.80 3.44
N ARG A 115 -16.87 12.18 3.64
CA ARG A 115 -16.93 10.79 4.13
C ARG A 115 -16.23 9.83 3.18
N ARG A 116 -16.45 9.99 1.86
CA ARG A 116 -15.75 9.20 0.84
C ARG A 116 -14.24 9.35 0.97
N LEU A 117 -13.75 10.59 1.12
CA LEU A 117 -12.33 10.88 1.30
C LEU A 117 -11.75 10.20 2.55
N GLN A 118 -12.48 10.23 3.67
CA GLN A 118 -12.10 9.57 4.92
C GLN A 118 -12.10 8.04 4.83
N ASP A 119 -13.06 7.46 4.09
CA ASP A 119 -13.10 6.02 3.88
C ASP A 119 -11.94 5.56 2.97
N LEU A 120 -11.58 6.37 1.96
CA LEU A 120 -10.41 6.13 1.10
C LEU A 120 -9.10 6.14 1.90
N GLU A 121 -8.89 7.11 2.81
CA GLU A 121 -7.72 7.13 3.69
C GLU A 121 -7.66 5.88 4.57
N ARG A 122 -8.78 5.51 5.20
CA ARG A 122 -8.83 4.34 6.08
C ARG A 122 -8.50 3.06 5.34
N ASP A 123 -9.09 2.87 4.16
CA ASP A 123 -8.85 1.70 3.32
C ASP A 123 -7.40 1.68 2.80
N GLY A 124 -6.87 2.84 2.42
CA GLY A 124 -5.47 3.01 2.00
C GLY A 124 -4.47 2.70 3.12
N SER A 125 -4.72 3.17 4.34
CA SER A 125 -3.87 2.90 5.51
C SER A 125 -3.84 1.39 5.87
N ASP A 126 -4.98 0.71 5.70
CA ASP A 126 -5.06 -0.74 5.83
C ASP A 126 -4.31 -1.47 4.69
N LEU A 127 -4.38 -0.99 3.45
CA LEU A 127 -3.57 -1.49 2.33
C LEU A 127 -2.08 -1.31 2.60
N ARG A 128 -1.65 -0.12 3.05
CA ARG A 128 -0.27 0.14 3.45
C ARG A 128 0.19 -0.86 4.50
N ARG A 129 -0.59 -1.05 5.57
CA ARG A 129 -0.24 -1.99 6.65
C ARG A 129 -0.02 -3.40 6.10
N ARG A 130 -0.91 -3.87 5.24
CA ARG A 130 -0.80 -5.20 4.59
C ARG A 130 0.43 -5.29 3.69
N LEU A 131 0.72 -4.23 2.92
CA LEU A 131 1.92 -4.14 2.09
C LEU A 131 3.20 -4.22 2.92
N LEU A 132 3.28 -3.48 4.03
CA LEU A 132 4.47 -3.51 4.89
C LEU A 132 4.69 -4.90 5.52
N ILE A 133 3.62 -5.56 6.00
CA ILE A 133 3.70 -6.96 6.47
C ILE A 133 4.19 -7.88 5.35
N LEU A 134 3.64 -7.73 4.14
CA LEU A 134 4.05 -8.51 2.98
C LEU A 134 5.54 -8.32 2.65
N VAL A 135 6.04 -7.09 2.75
CA VAL A 135 7.47 -6.78 2.53
C VAL A 135 8.37 -7.45 3.57
N ASP A 136 7.96 -7.45 4.83
CA ASP A 136 8.70 -8.06 5.94
C ASP A 136 8.70 -9.60 5.85
N ASP A 137 7.57 -10.20 5.46
CA ASP A 137 7.40 -11.65 5.32
C ASP A 137 8.01 -12.22 4.02
N THR A 138 8.41 -11.36 3.09
CA THR A 138 8.96 -11.77 1.80
C THR A 138 10.49 -11.78 1.79
N PHE A 139 11.06 -12.96 1.52
CA PHE A 139 12.51 -13.14 1.44
C PHE A 139 13.12 -12.47 0.19
N VAL A 140 12.48 -12.60 -0.97
CA VAL A 140 12.93 -12.00 -2.25
C VAL A 140 11.90 -10.98 -2.73
N THR A 141 12.26 -9.71 -2.72
CA THR A 141 11.43 -8.61 -3.21
C THR A 141 11.79 -8.22 -4.67
N PRO A 142 10.85 -7.68 -5.46
CA PRO A 142 11.10 -7.30 -6.86
C PRO A 142 12.04 -6.09 -7.00
N VAL A 143 12.12 -5.26 -5.98
CA VAL A 143 13.03 -4.12 -5.83
C VAL A 143 13.66 -4.19 -4.44
N ASP A 144 14.66 -3.36 -4.16
CA ASP A 144 15.25 -3.31 -2.82
C ASP A 144 14.17 -3.09 -1.74
N ARG A 145 14.28 -3.82 -0.62
CA ARG A 145 13.27 -3.81 0.44
C ARG A 145 13.06 -2.41 1.01
N ARG A 146 14.15 -1.67 1.26
CA ARG A 146 14.09 -0.33 1.85
C ARG A 146 13.42 0.64 0.88
N ASP A 147 13.71 0.51 -0.40
CA ASP A 147 13.14 1.36 -1.44
C ASP A 147 11.64 1.08 -1.62
N LEU A 148 11.22 -0.19 -1.59
CA LEU A 148 9.80 -0.57 -1.61
C LEU A 148 9.04 0.01 -0.41
N VAL A 149 9.61 -0.06 0.80
CA VAL A 149 9.03 0.56 2.00
C VAL A 149 8.91 2.08 1.83
N ALA A 150 9.92 2.73 1.24
CA ALA A 150 9.89 4.17 1.01
C ALA A 150 8.77 4.58 0.03
N VAL A 151 8.61 3.84 -1.07
CA VAL A 151 7.52 4.06 -2.05
C VAL A 151 6.15 3.89 -1.39
N VAL A 152 5.95 2.80 -0.64
CA VAL A 152 4.69 2.51 0.07
C VAL A 152 4.34 3.62 1.06
N ARG A 153 5.32 4.08 1.85
CA ARG A 153 5.12 5.19 2.80
C ARG A 153 4.86 6.53 2.13
N ALA A 154 5.48 6.78 0.98
CA ALA A 154 5.27 8.02 0.25
C ALA A 154 3.86 8.10 -0.35
N LEU A 155 3.32 6.99 -0.88
CA LEU A 155 1.94 6.91 -1.36
C LEU A 155 0.93 7.17 -0.23
N ASP A 156 1.10 6.50 0.90
CA ASP A 156 0.27 6.71 2.10
C ASP A 156 0.33 8.17 2.58
N ALA A 157 1.53 8.76 2.62
CA ALA A 157 1.68 10.17 2.96
C ALA A 157 0.98 11.13 1.98
N CYS A 158 0.82 10.76 0.70
CA CYS A 158 0.01 11.54 -0.23
C CYS A 158 -1.46 11.49 0.19
N LEU A 159 -1.98 10.28 0.40
CA LEU A 159 -3.37 10.03 0.76
C LEU A 159 -3.77 10.69 2.08
N ASP A 160 -2.97 10.50 3.14
CA ASP A 160 -3.21 11.08 4.47
C ASP A 160 -3.25 12.62 4.41
N ARG A 161 -2.33 13.24 3.65
CA ARG A 161 -2.27 14.69 3.53
C ARG A 161 -3.43 15.25 2.69
N THR A 162 -3.87 14.52 1.67
CA THR A 162 -5.06 14.86 0.89
C THR A 162 -6.33 14.80 1.75
N GLU A 163 -6.49 13.77 2.58
CA GLU A 163 -7.61 13.67 3.54
C GLU A 163 -7.60 14.84 4.51
N LEU A 164 -6.45 15.10 5.14
CA LEU A 164 -6.31 16.17 6.12
C LEU A 164 -6.64 17.55 5.53
N ALA A 165 -6.27 17.79 4.28
CA ALA A 165 -6.63 19.02 3.58
C ALA A 165 -8.15 19.13 3.38
N GLY A 166 -8.82 18.03 3.02
CA GLY A 166 -10.28 17.98 2.86
C GLY A 166 -11.04 18.18 4.17
N ASP A 167 -10.61 17.53 5.25
CA ASP A 167 -11.17 17.74 6.60
C ASP A 167 -11.05 19.22 7.02
N LEU A 168 -9.90 19.83 6.75
CA LEU A 168 -9.69 21.25 7.06
C LEU A 168 -10.60 22.17 6.22
N VAL A 169 -10.77 21.91 4.92
CA VAL A 169 -11.71 22.66 4.05
C VAL A 169 -13.14 22.61 4.62
N ALA A 170 -13.58 21.44 5.07
CA ALA A 170 -14.90 21.27 5.64
C ALA A 170 -15.06 22.00 6.99
N ARG A 171 -14.08 21.88 7.89
CA ARG A 171 -14.09 22.54 9.21
C ARG A 171 -13.99 24.05 9.13
N ALA A 172 -13.17 24.56 8.22
CA ALA A 172 -13.01 25.99 7.99
C ALA A 172 -14.27 26.65 7.40
N ARG A 173 -15.24 25.85 6.92
CA ARG A 173 -16.48 26.32 6.29
C ARG A 173 -16.22 27.38 5.21
N LEU A 174 -15.14 27.20 4.45
CA LEU A 174 -14.77 28.14 3.39
C LEU A 174 -15.93 28.31 2.42
N PRO A 175 -16.24 29.55 1.98
CA PRO A 175 -17.33 29.81 1.04
C PRO A 175 -17.15 28.99 -0.24
N GLN A 176 -18.27 28.68 -0.91
CA GLN A 176 -18.23 28.00 -2.19
C GLN A 176 -17.46 28.86 -3.19
N GLY A 177 -16.45 28.30 -3.85
CA GLY A 177 -15.64 29.04 -4.80
C GLY A 177 -14.53 29.89 -4.17
N SER A 178 -13.84 29.37 -3.15
CA SER A 178 -12.42 29.69 -2.92
C SER A 178 -11.59 29.27 -4.14
N GLY A 179 -11.87 29.85 -5.31
CA GLY A 179 -11.40 29.43 -6.64
C GLY A 179 -9.89 29.45 -6.74
N ALA A 180 -9.25 30.28 -5.91
CA ALA A 180 -7.81 30.32 -5.74
C ALA A 180 -7.22 28.99 -5.21
N LEU A 181 -8.00 28.14 -4.53
CA LEU A 181 -7.54 26.83 -4.06
C LEU A 181 -7.75 25.73 -5.12
N VAL A 182 -8.70 25.92 -6.05
CA VAL A 182 -9.09 24.92 -7.05
C VAL A 182 -7.92 24.55 -7.95
N GLY A 183 -7.12 25.53 -8.38
CA GLY A 183 -5.95 25.25 -9.21
C GLY A 183 -4.93 24.33 -8.54
N HIS A 184 -4.80 24.40 -7.21
CA HIS A 184 -3.90 23.52 -6.47
C HIS A 184 -4.46 22.09 -6.36
N VAL A 185 -5.79 21.97 -6.17
CA VAL A 185 -6.48 20.68 -6.17
C VAL A 185 -6.45 20.01 -7.55
N ASP A 186 -6.59 20.78 -8.63
CA ASP A 186 -6.50 20.25 -9.99
C ASP A 186 -5.11 19.65 -10.26
N VAL A 187 -4.03 20.25 -9.72
CA VAL A 187 -2.68 19.64 -9.80
C VAL A 187 -2.60 18.33 -9.01
N LEU A 188 -3.21 18.24 -7.83
CA LEU A 188 -3.27 17.00 -7.05
C LEU A 188 -4.00 15.88 -7.82
N VAL A 189 -5.10 16.21 -8.50
CA VAL A 189 -5.82 15.26 -9.36
C VAL A 189 -4.92 14.76 -10.48
N LEU A 190 -4.24 15.66 -11.18
CA LEU A 190 -3.30 15.27 -12.25
C LEU A 190 -2.16 14.38 -11.74
N LEU A 191 -1.63 14.67 -10.54
CA LEU A 191 -0.60 13.86 -9.90
C LEU A 191 -1.12 12.46 -9.55
N GLY A 192 -2.30 12.37 -8.92
CA GLY A 192 -2.92 11.09 -8.55
C GLY A 192 -3.24 10.21 -9.75
N ASP A 193 -3.87 10.80 -10.78
CA ASP A 193 -4.20 10.10 -12.04
C ASP A 193 -2.93 9.59 -12.74
N ARG A 194 -1.88 10.43 -12.78
CA ARG A 194 -0.59 10.06 -13.37
C ARG A 194 0.06 8.88 -12.64
N VAL A 195 0.14 8.94 -11.32
CA VAL A 195 0.73 7.86 -10.49
C VAL A 195 -0.06 6.56 -10.63
N THR A 196 -1.38 6.65 -10.76
CA THR A 196 -2.24 5.47 -10.96
C THR A 196 -2.03 4.83 -12.33
N ALA A 197 -2.00 5.64 -13.40
CA ALA A 197 -1.76 5.17 -14.76
C ALA A 197 -0.39 4.47 -14.88
N ASP A 198 0.62 5.00 -14.20
CA ASP A 198 1.99 4.50 -14.21
C ASP A 198 2.33 3.60 -13.00
N ALA A 199 1.34 3.11 -12.26
CA ALA A 199 1.56 2.34 -11.03
C ALA A 199 2.40 1.06 -11.25
N GLY A 200 2.36 0.50 -12.47
CA GLY A 200 3.20 -0.64 -12.85
C GLY A 200 4.70 -0.30 -12.90
N LEU A 201 5.07 0.98 -13.01
CA LEU A 201 6.47 1.46 -12.94
C LEU A 201 7.00 1.50 -11.50
N LEU A 202 6.14 1.50 -10.47
CA LEU A 202 6.55 1.55 -9.07
C LEU A 202 7.37 0.32 -8.64
N LEU A 203 7.24 -0.79 -9.39
CA LEU A 203 8.03 -2.02 -9.21
C LEU A 203 9.14 -2.18 -10.27
N ARG A 204 9.35 -1.17 -11.13
CA ARG A 204 10.33 -1.18 -12.23
C ARG A 204 11.18 0.09 -12.16
N PRO A 205 12.13 0.19 -11.20
CA PRO A 205 12.87 1.43 -10.94
C PRO A 205 13.65 1.95 -12.16
N HIS A 206 14.14 1.06 -13.02
CA HIS A 206 14.87 1.41 -14.24
C HIS A 206 13.99 2.09 -15.33
N GLU A 207 12.66 2.00 -15.22
CA GLU A 207 11.72 2.61 -16.17
C GLU A 207 11.01 3.85 -15.59
N VAL A 208 11.35 4.28 -14.37
CA VAL A 208 10.55 5.26 -13.62
C VAL A 208 10.82 6.73 -14.00
N SER A 209 11.87 6.99 -14.77
CA SER A 209 12.30 8.35 -15.12
C SER A 209 11.19 9.22 -15.76
N PRO A 210 10.34 8.73 -16.69
CA PRO A 210 9.26 9.53 -17.25
C PRO A 210 8.21 9.95 -16.20
N LEU A 211 7.84 9.05 -15.29
CA LEU A 211 6.90 9.34 -14.20
C LEU A 211 7.48 10.40 -13.25
N VAL A 212 8.73 10.23 -12.84
CA VAL A 212 9.44 11.19 -11.98
C VAL A 212 9.52 12.57 -12.61
N ALA A 213 9.89 12.65 -13.90
CA ALA A 213 9.97 13.92 -14.62
C ALA A 213 8.61 14.64 -14.67
N GLU A 214 7.53 13.89 -14.88
CA GLU A 214 6.18 14.45 -14.88
C GLU A 214 5.76 14.94 -13.48
N ILE A 215 6.06 14.21 -12.42
CA ILE A 215 5.80 14.65 -11.04
C ILE A 215 6.52 15.98 -10.78
N HIS A 216 7.80 16.10 -11.15
CA HIS A 216 8.55 17.36 -11.00
C HIS A 216 7.93 18.51 -11.81
N ARG A 217 7.48 18.24 -13.04
CA ARG A 217 6.80 19.24 -13.87
C ARG A 217 5.52 19.75 -13.21
N LEU A 218 4.67 18.84 -12.74
CA LEU A 218 3.40 19.16 -12.07
C LEU A 218 3.63 19.88 -10.75
N ARG A 219 4.61 19.48 -9.95
CA ARG A 219 5.01 20.21 -8.74
C ARG A 219 5.45 21.63 -9.04
N GLY A 220 6.17 21.85 -10.14
CA GLY A 220 6.51 23.19 -10.60
C GLY A 220 5.29 24.04 -10.97
N VAL A 221 4.19 23.42 -11.43
CA VAL A 221 2.91 24.12 -11.64
C VAL A 221 2.29 24.49 -10.29
N ALA A 222 2.24 23.56 -9.34
CA ALA A 222 1.72 23.81 -7.99
C ALA A 222 2.48 24.92 -7.25
N ASP A 223 3.82 24.93 -7.30
CA ASP A 223 4.65 25.96 -6.64
C ASP A 223 4.39 27.36 -7.20
N ARG A 224 4.25 27.52 -8.53
CA ARG A 224 3.89 28.81 -9.13
C ARG A 224 2.50 29.27 -8.66
N HIS A 225 1.53 28.37 -8.73
CA HIS A 225 0.16 28.65 -8.30
C HIS A 225 0.10 28.99 -6.80
N TYR A 226 0.82 28.26 -5.95
CA TYR A 226 0.94 28.54 -4.52
C TYR A 226 1.43 29.98 -4.29
N ARG A 227 2.52 30.40 -4.96
CA ARG A 227 3.09 31.75 -4.82
C ARG A 227 2.12 32.83 -5.26
N GLU A 228 1.42 32.62 -6.36
CA GLU A 228 0.41 33.55 -6.87
C GLU A 228 -0.74 33.71 -5.86
N VAL A 229 -1.29 32.59 -5.37
CA VAL A 229 -2.43 32.58 -4.46
C VAL A 229 -2.05 33.12 -3.08
N VAL A 230 -0.94 32.67 -2.50
CA VAL A 230 -0.53 33.15 -1.17
C VAL A 230 -0.25 34.65 -1.21
N THR A 231 0.35 35.18 -2.28
CA THR A 231 0.56 36.62 -2.45
C THR A 231 -0.77 37.37 -2.51
N ALA A 232 -1.74 36.87 -3.26
CA ALA A 232 -3.08 37.47 -3.31
C ALA A 232 -3.78 37.45 -1.94
N LEU A 233 -3.68 36.34 -1.21
CA LEU A 233 -4.29 36.20 0.12
C LEU A 233 -3.66 37.12 1.17
N VAL A 234 -2.32 37.28 1.18
CA VAL A 234 -1.64 38.12 2.19
C VAL A 234 -1.71 39.62 1.90
N THR A 235 -1.90 40.01 0.64
CA THR A 235 -2.02 41.41 0.23
C THR A 235 -3.46 41.90 0.16
N GLY A 236 -4.44 40.98 0.15
CA GLY A 236 -5.86 41.30 0.10
C GLY A 236 -6.50 41.52 1.48
N ASP A 237 -7.73 42.02 1.46
CA ASP A 237 -8.54 42.30 2.66
C ASP A 237 -9.62 41.23 2.91
N ASP A 238 -9.45 40.02 2.35
CA ASP A 238 -10.42 38.93 2.52
C ASP A 238 -10.43 38.45 3.99
N PRO A 239 -11.56 38.55 4.72
CA PRO A 239 -11.64 38.07 6.11
C PRO A 239 -11.41 36.56 6.23
N ALA A 240 -11.57 35.79 5.15
CA ALA A 240 -11.27 34.36 5.10
C ALA A 240 -9.81 34.06 4.68
N ALA A 241 -8.96 35.06 4.45
CA ALA A 241 -7.59 34.88 3.96
C ALA A 241 -6.76 33.96 4.85
N LEU A 242 -6.84 34.11 6.18
CA LEU A 242 -6.11 33.25 7.10
C LEU A 242 -6.51 31.77 6.94
N ALA A 243 -7.81 31.49 6.88
CA ALA A 243 -8.31 30.13 6.72
C ALA A 243 -7.92 29.54 5.36
N GLN A 244 -7.99 30.34 4.29
CA GLN A 244 -7.57 29.93 2.95
C GLN A 244 -6.07 29.66 2.86
N THR A 245 -5.23 30.47 3.49
CA THR A 245 -3.77 30.24 3.55
C THR A 245 -3.46 28.93 4.28
N VAL A 246 -4.08 28.68 5.44
CA VAL A 246 -3.84 27.42 6.17
C VAL A 246 -4.30 26.21 5.36
N VAL A 247 -5.40 26.31 4.61
CA VAL A 247 -5.83 25.25 3.70
C VAL A 247 -4.84 25.08 2.54
N LEU A 248 -4.40 26.17 1.93
CA LEU A 248 -3.43 26.15 0.84
C LEU A 248 -2.12 25.45 1.26
N ASP A 249 -1.60 25.74 2.45
CA ASP A 249 -0.42 25.07 3.00
C ASP A 249 -0.61 23.56 3.13
N ARG A 250 -1.84 23.10 3.44
CA ARG A 250 -2.15 21.67 3.52
C ARG A 250 -2.30 21.00 2.17
N LEU A 251 -2.85 21.71 1.19
CA LEU A 251 -2.86 21.26 -0.20
C LEU A 251 -1.42 21.12 -0.72
N ASP A 252 -0.55 22.09 -0.43
CA ASP A 252 0.86 22.05 -0.82
C ASP A 252 1.63 20.91 -0.15
N ALA A 253 1.36 20.65 1.14
CA ALA A 253 1.90 19.48 1.82
C ALA A 253 1.48 18.16 1.15
N ALA A 254 0.27 18.07 0.59
CA ALA A 254 -0.17 16.90 -0.17
C ALA A 254 0.61 16.77 -1.49
N VAL A 255 0.87 17.87 -2.20
CA VAL A 255 1.73 17.90 -3.39
C VAL A 255 3.15 17.46 -3.05
N ASP A 256 3.68 17.87 -1.90
CA ASP A 256 4.99 17.44 -1.42
C ASP A 256 5.06 15.95 -1.07
N GLY A 257 3.92 15.30 -0.77
CA GLY A 257 3.83 13.84 -0.72
C GLY A 257 4.25 13.19 -2.02
N TYR A 258 3.78 13.71 -3.16
CA TYR A 258 4.21 13.22 -4.47
C TYR A 258 5.69 13.54 -4.74
N GLY A 259 6.21 14.64 -4.19
CA GLY A 259 7.65 14.91 -4.19
C GLY A 259 8.48 13.86 -3.45
N GLN A 260 8.00 13.41 -2.28
CA GLN A 260 8.61 12.31 -1.52
C GLN A 260 8.54 10.99 -2.29
N LEU A 261 7.44 10.73 -3.01
CA LEU A 261 7.31 9.58 -3.89
C LEU A 261 8.35 9.61 -5.02
N ALA A 262 8.47 10.74 -5.72
CA ALA A 262 9.48 10.91 -6.76
C ALA A 262 10.90 10.67 -6.23
N ALA A 263 11.23 11.23 -5.06
CA ALA A 263 12.53 11.02 -4.43
C ALA A 263 12.79 9.54 -4.07
N ALA A 264 11.78 8.82 -3.59
CA ALA A 264 11.88 7.38 -3.31
C ALA A 264 12.11 6.57 -4.60
N LEU A 265 11.42 6.90 -5.68
CA LEU A 265 11.56 6.24 -6.97
C LEU A 265 12.93 6.50 -7.61
N GLU A 266 13.43 7.74 -7.53
CA GLU A 266 14.79 8.07 -7.97
C GLU A 266 15.87 7.34 -7.16
N ALA A 267 15.67 7.21 -5.85
CA ALA A 267 16.58 6.44 -5.01
C ALA A 267 16.61 4.97 -5.44
N ALA A 268 15.43 4.37 -5.65
CA ALA A 268 15.27 3.01 -6.14
C ALA A 268 15.93 2.79 -7.52
N ALA A 269 15.88 3.80 -8.40
CA ALA A 269 16.48 3.73 -9.72
C ALA A 269 18.02 3.75 -9.67
N ARG A 270 18.62 4.41 -8.66
CA ARG A 270 20.08 4.46 -8.47
C ARG A 270 20.64 3.20 -7.79
N THR A 271 19.85 2.55 -6.95
CA THR A 271 20.23 1.33 -6.21
C THR A 271 19.98 0.06 -7.02
N GLY A 272 19.27 0.14 -8.15
CA GLY A 272 19.03 -0.97 -9.05
C GLY A 272 20.33 -1.62 -9.52
N PHE A 273 20.57 -2.85 -9.04
CA PHE A 273 21.62 -3.77 -9.49
C PHE A 273 21.37 -4.24 -10.93
#